data_AF-A0A4R0KL35-F1
#
_entry.id   AF-A0A4R0KL35-F1
#
_cell.length_a   1.000
_cell.length_b   1.000
_cell.length_c   1.000
_cell.angle_alpha   90.00
_cell.angle_beta   90.00
_cell.angle_gamma   90.00
#
_symmetry.space_group_name_H-M   'P 1'
#
loop_
_entity.id
_entity.type
_entity.pdbx_description
1 polymer ?
#
loop_
_entity_poly.entity_id
_entity_poly.type
_entity_poly.pdbx_seq_one_letter_code
_entity_poly.pdbx_strand_id
1 'polypeptide(L)'
;MSVQDLPGSLIWATRGRFWGFRFLLNGGRSDPLLDYERSFADLKDEPTTWRRAAGQVALRFPDPLERKDAAGRVIPHEFVVSGDLADEIESVEDGLQQIWPLVAGAYARVWDTEGPPSVADLGFTTHDNSPLDP
;
A
#
# COMPACT_ATOMS: atom_id res chain seq x y z
N MET A 1 -14.41 -17.60 3.57
CA MET A 1 -13.11 -17.01 3.15
C MET A 1 -13.45 -15.62 2.64
N SER A 2 -13.10 -14.57 3.39
CA SER A 2 -13.41 -13.19 2.94
C SER A 2 -12.49 -12.83 1.78
N VAL A 3 -13.09 -12.67 0.61
CA VAL A 3 -12.48 -12.05 -0.56
C VAL A 3 -12.21 -10.58 -0.25
N GLN A 4 -11.03 -10.09 -0.60
CA GLN A 4 -10.65 -8.68 -0.43
C GLN A 4 -10.73 -8.03 -1.80
N ASP A 5 -11.65 -7.08 -1.96
CA ASP A 5 -11.73 -6.26 -3.17
C ASP A 5 -10.46 -5.42 -3.31
N LEU A 6 -9.95 -5.32 -4.53
CA LEU A 6 -8.77 -4.50 -4.81
C LEU A 6 -9.08 -3.03 -4.45
N PRO A 7 -8.34 -2.39 -3.54
CA PRO A 7 -8.59 -1.00 -3.18
C PRO A 7 -8.14 -0.10 -4.33
N GLY A 8 -9.06 0.19 -5.26
CA GLY A 8 -8.82 1.00 -6.45
C GLY A 8 -8.38 2.44 -6.16
N SER A 9 -8.43 2.89 -4.91
CA SER A 9 -7.97 4.21 -4.47
C SER A 9 -6.63 4.18 -3.70
N LEU A 10 -5.94 3.04 -3.67
CA LEU A 10 -4.71 2.85 -2.88
C LEU A 10 -3.49 2.58 -3.76
N ILE A 11 -2.51 3.48 -3.71
CA ILE A 11 -1.15 3.19 -4.16
C ILE A 11 -0.41 2.63 -2.95
N TRP A 12 0.29 1.51 -3.13
CA TRP A 12 1.07 0.88 -2.07
C TRP A 12 2.45 0.51 -2.59
N ALA A 13 3.48 1.07 -1.97
CA ALA A 13 4.87 0.77 -2.21
C ALA A 13 5.53 0.18 -0.97
N THR A 14 6.27 -0.91 -1.16
CA THR A 14 7.03 -1.56 -0.10
C THR A 14 8.10 -2.47 -0.71
N ARG A 15 8.78 -3.24 0.12
CA ARG A 15 9.79 -4.23 -0.25
C ARG A 15 9.52 -5.54 0.46
N GLY A 16 10.20 -6.60 0.07
CA GLY A 16 10.15 -7.88 0.76
C GLY A 16 11.46 -8.19 1.45
N ARG A 17 11.56 -9.44 1.91
CA ARG A 17 12.81 -9.98 2.44
C ARG A 17 13.89 -10.02 1.38
N PHE A 18 13.56 -10.58 0.22
CA PHE A 18 14.51 -10.87 -0.86
C PHE A 18 14.31 -10.02 -2.12
N TRP A 19 13.26 -9.18 -2.16
CA TRP A 19 12.99 -8.27 -3.29
C TRP A 19 12.97 -6.80 -2.84
N GLY A 20 13.38 -5.93 -3.77
CA GLY A 20 13.56 -4.49 -3.52
C GLY A 20 12.26 -3.67 -3.48
N PHE A 21 12.39 -2.38 -3.20
CA PHE A 21 11.24 -1.48 -3.08
C PHE A 21 10.50 -1.31 -4.41
N ARG A 22 9.17 -1.43 -4.39
CA ARG A 22 8.32 -1.36 -5.58
C ARG A 22 6.84 -1.13 -5.23
N PHE A 23 6.06 -0.77 -6.24
CA PHE A 23 4.61 -0.72 -6.15
C PHE A 23 4.01 -2.13 -6.18
N LEU A 24 3.22 -2.46 -5.16
CA LEU A 24 2.36 -3.64 -5.12
C LEU A 24 0.94 -3.32 -5.59
N LEU A 25 0.46 -2.11 -5.31
CA LEU A 25 -0.79 -1.56 -5.84
C LEU A 25 -0.54 -0.19 -6.46
N ASN A 26 -1.24 0.11 -7.54
CA ASN A 26 -1.10 1.33 -8.32
C ASN A 26 -2.31 2.27 -8.24
N GLY A 27 -3.30 1.98 -7.39
CA GLY A 27 -4.54 2.77 -7.28
C GLY A 27 -5.30 2.91 -8.61
N GLY A 28 -5.24 1.88 -9.47
CA GLY A 28 -5.88 1.90 -10.80
C GLY A 28 -5.22 2.86 -11.81
N ARG A 29 -4.06 3.43 -11.48
CA ARG A 29 -3.38 4.43 -12.31
C ARG A 29 -2.37 3.79 -13.25
N SER A 30 -2.27 4.35 -14.45
CA SER A 30 -1.25 3.97 -15.43
C SER A 30 0.16 4.41 -15.01
N ASP A 31 0.26 5.50 -14.23
CA ASP A 31 1.52 6.02 -13.70
C ASP A 31 1.38 6.39 -12.20
N PRO A 32 1.54 5.42 -11.29
CA PRO A 32 1.47 5.67 -9.85
C PRO A 32 2.69 6.43 -9.29
N LEU A 33 3.80 6.51 -10.06
CA LEU A 33 5.04 7.13 -9.58
C LEU A 33 4.86 8.63 -9.39
N LEU A 34 4.18 9.29 -10.33
CA LEU A 34 3.96 10.75 -10.26
C LEU A 34 3.19 11.16 -9.00
N ASP A 35 2.11 10.44 -8.68
CA ASP A 35 1.31 10.71 -7.47
C ASP A 35 2.11 10.40 -6.21
N TYR A 36 2.82 9.26 -6.20
CA TYR A 36 3.70 8.87 -5.11
C TYR A 36 4.78 9.94 -4.82
N GLU A 37 5.52 10.38 -5.83
CA GLU A 37 6.58 11.39 -5.67
C GLU A 37 6.02 12.72 -5.17
N ARG A 38 4.86 13.15 -5.67
CA ARG A 38 4.20 14.37 -5.16
C ARG A 38 3.76 14.21 -3.71
N SER A 39 3.17 13.07 -3.37
CA SER A 39 2.71 12.76 -2.02
C SER A 39 3.85 12.59 -1.02
N PHE A 40 5.05 12.21 -1.47
CA PHE A 40 6.24 12.03 -0.62
C PHE A 40 7.35 13.07 -0.80
N ALA A 41 7.19 14.04 -1.69
CA ALA A 41 8.15 15.12 -1.92
C ALA A 41 8.57 15.81 -0.61
N ASP A 42 9.86 16.08 -0.42
CA ASP A 42 10.43 16.73 0.76
C ASP A 42 10.26 15.96 2.10
N LEU A 43 9.70 14.75 2.09
CA LEU A 43 9.75 13.86 3.24
C LEU A 43 11.12 13.18 3.28
N LYS A 44 11.85 13.39 4.36
CA LYS A 44 13.11 12.69 4.64
C LYS A 44 12.84 11.21 4.94
N ASP A 45 13.90 10.46 5.25
CA ASP A 45 13.84 9.06 5.70
C ASP A 45 13.22 8.89 7.11
N GLU A 46 12.22 9.70 7.46
CA GLU A 46 11.45 9.55 8.71
C GLU A 46 10.73 8.19 8.71
N PRO A 47 10.79 7.43 9.82
CA PRO A 47 10.23 6.07 9.88
C PRO A 47 8.70 6.04 9.81
N THR A 48 8.05 7.13 10.18
CA THR A 48 6.60 7.32 10.08
C THR A 48 6.29 8.64 9.38
N THR A 49 5.17 8.69 8.69
CA THR A 49 4.67 9.93 8.12
C THR A 49 3.17 9.86 7.96
N TRP A 50 2.49 10.94 8.30
CA TRP A 50 1.16 11.26 7.82
C TRP A 50 1.21 12.66 7.21
N ARG A 51 0.76 12.79 5.96
CA ARG A 51 0.67 14.09 5.29
C ARG A 51 -0.52 14.10 4.35
N ARG A 52 -1.38 15.11 4.51
CA ARG A 52 -2.45 15.38 3.57
C ARG A 52 -2.02 16.43 2.54
N ALA A 53 -2.20 16.14 1.26
CA ALA A 53 -1.93 17.06 0.16
C ALA A 53 -2.83 16.74 -1.04
N ALA A 54 -3.40 17.78 -1.67
CA ALA A 54 -4.19 17.66 -2.90
C ALA A 54 -5.32 16.58 -2.87
N GLY A 55 -5.99 16.42 -1.72
CA GLY A 55 -7.05 15.40 -1.56
C GLY A 55 -6.54 13.97 -1.40
N GLN A 56 -5.25 13.79 -1.16
CA GLN A 56 -4.61 12.51 -0.89
C GLN A 56 -3.92 12.52 0.46
N VAL A 57 -3.76 11.34 1.05
CA VAL A 57 -2.96 11.12 2.26
C VAL A 57 -1.75 10.27 1.90
N ALA A 58 -0.56 10.83 2.12
CA ALA A 58 0.70 10.11 2.15
C ALA A 58 0.88 9.51 3.55
N LEU A 59 1.05 8.21 3.62
CA LEU A 59 1.15 7.47 4.86
C LEU A 59 2.35 6.54 4.83
N ARG A 60 3.21 6.63 5.85
CA ARG A 60 4.33 5.73 6.07
C ARG A 60 4.29 5.20 7.49
N PHE A 61 4.49 3.89 7.63
CA PHE A 61 4.73 3.26 8.92
C PHE A 61 5.60 2.00 8.75
N PRO A 62 6.38 1.61 9.79
CA PRO A 62 7.11 0.35 9.78
C PRO A 62 6.15 -0.85 9.80
N ASP A 63 6.58 -2.00 9.26
CA ASP A 63 5.82 -3.24 9.30
C ASP A 63 5.34 -3.54 10.74
N PRO A 64 4.02 -3.63 10.98
CA PRO A 64 3.48 -3.82 12.33
C PRO A 64 3.85 -5.15 12.99
N LEU A 65 4.33 -6.12 12.20
CA LEU A 65 4.83 -7.40 12.68
C LEU A 65 6.37 -7.43 12.72
N GLU A 66 7.00 -6.27 12.59
CA GLU A 66 8.46 -6.06 12.60
C GLU A 66 9.22 -6.95 11.61
N ARG A 67 8.61 -7.27 10.46
CA ARG A 67 9.27 -8.02 9.39
C ARG A 67 10.43 -7.23 8.80
N LYS A 68 11.50 -7.95 8.46
CA LYS A 68 12.81 -7.36 8.13
C LYS A 68 13.33 -7.79 6.77
N ASP A 69 13.89 -6.86 6.01
CA ASP A 69 14.58 -7.22 4.78
C ASP A 69 15.80 -8.13 5.04
N ALA A 70 16.43 -8.65 3.99
CA ALA A 70 17.65 -9.45 4.10
C ALA A 70 18.82 -8.74 4.83
N ALA A 71 18.80 -7.41 4.93
CA ALA A 71 19.80 -6.64 5.68
C ALA A 71 19.42 -6.44 7.17
N GLY A 72 18.28 -6.98 7.62
CA GLY A 72 17.80 -6.89 8.99
C GLY A 72 17.07 -5.58 9.33
N ARG A 73 16.74 -4.75 8.35
CA ARG A 73 15.99 -3.50 8.56
C ARG A 73 14.50 -3.77 8.56
N VAL A 74 13.76 -3.16 9.50
CA VAL A 74 12.30 -3.23 9.49
C VAL A 74 11.78 -2.60 8.21
N ILE A 75 10.87 -3.30 7.54
CA ILE A 75 10.35 -2.90 6.24
C ILE A 75 9.36 -1.74 6.41
N PRO A 76 9.53 -0.62 5.68
CA PRO A 76 8.51 0.41 5.64
C PRO A 76 7.38 0.02 4.68
N HIS A 77 6.16 0.40 5.04
CA HIS A 77 5.04 0.46 4.12
C HIS A 77 4.70 1.90 3.82
N GLU A 78 4.59 2.20 2.54
CA GLU A 78 4.24 3.54 2.06
C GLU A 78 2.99 3.48 1.21
N PHE A 79 2.06 4.35 1.53
CA PHE A 79 0.76 4.41 0.88
C PHE A 79 0.48 5.83 0.41
N VAL A 80 -0.17 5.92 -0.76
CA VAL A 80 -0.93 7.11 -1.13
C VAL A 80 -2.39 6.70 -1.19
N VAL A 81 -3.18 7.27 -0.30
CA VAL A 81 -4.61 7.01 -0.15
C VAL A 81 -5.37 8.15 -0.79
N SER A 82 -6.42 7.84 -1.57
CA SER A 82 -7.31 8.82 -2.20
C SER A 82 -8.78 8.50 -1.90
N GLY A 83 -9.68 9.46 -2.16
CA GLY A 83 -11.13 9.29 -1.99
C GLY A 83 -11.56 9.27 -0.52
N ASP A 84 -12.75 8.71 -0.25
CA ASP A 84 -13.38 8.73 1.08
C ASP A 84 -12.47 8.17 2.18
N LEU A 85 -11.72 7.10 1.88
CA LEU A 85 -10.75 6.51 2.83
C LEU A 85 -9.62 7.48 3.20
N ALA A 86 -9.24 8.39 2.30
CA ALA A 86 -8.26 9.40 2.64
C ALA A 86 -8.83 10.39 3.65
N ASP A 87 -10.12 10.75 3.56
CA ASP A 87 -10.77 11.71 4.45
C ASP A 87 -10.92 11.20 5.88
N GLU A 88 -10.98 9.89 6.07
CA GLU A 88 -11.05 9.26 7.39
C GLU A 88 -9.69 9.13 8.10
N ILE A 89 -8.57 9.38 7.41
CA ILE A 89 -7.21 9.23 7.97
C ILE A 89 -6.66 10.59 8.42
N GLU A 90 -6.63 10.81 9.74
CA GLU A 90 -6.14 12.05 10.37
C GLU A 90 -4.79 11.90 11.07
N SER A 91 -4.27 10.68 11.17
CA SER A 91 -3.00 10.36 11.82
C SER A 91 -2.32 9.11 11.25
N VAL A 92 -1.10 8.83 11.72
CA VAL A 92 -0.40 7.57 11.40
C VAL A 92 -1.17 6.39 12.01
N GLU A 93 -1.69 6.56 13.22
CA GLU A 93 -2.46 5.57 13.94
C GLU A 93 -3.77 5.23 13.23
N ASP A 94 -4.51 6.22 12.74
CA ASP A 94 -5.73 6.00 11.95
C ASP A 94 -5.41 5.24 10.67
N GLY A 95 -4.36 5.67 9.98
CA GLY A 95 -3.89 5.03 8.76
C GLY A 95 -3.48 3.57 9.01
N LEU A 96 -2.81 3.29 10.12
CA LEU A 96 -2.46 1.93 10.53
C LEU A 96 -3.74 1.09 10.76
N GLN A 97 -4.70 1.61 11.52
CA GLN A 97 -5.92 0.89 11.87
C GLN A 97 -6.84 0.63 10.66
N GLN A 98 -6.86 1.54 9.70
CA GLN A 98 -7.74 1.44 8.53
C GLN A 98 -7.08 0.72 7.35
N ILE A 99 -5.81 1.01 7.05
CA ILE A 99 -5.10 0.47 5.87
C ILE A 99 -4.53 -0.91 6.14
N TRP A 100 -3.92 -1.14 7.31
CA TRP A 100 -3.22 -2.39 7.56
C TRP A 100 -4.10 -3.64 7.41
N PRO A 101 -5.34 -3.68 7.95
CA PRO A 101 -6.21 -4.84 7.78
C PRO A 101 -6.53 -5.19 6.31
N LEU A 102 -6.47 -4.21 5.40
CA LEU A 102 -6.74 -4.39 3.97
C LEU A 102 -5.57 -5.01 3.20
N VAL A 103 -4.34 -4.93 3.74
CA VAL A 103 -3.13 -5.37 3.02
C VAL A 103 -2.32 -6.41 3.77
N ALA A 104 -2.54 -6.60 5.07
CA ALA A 104 -1.76 -7.50 5.91
C ALA A 104 -1.76 -8.94 5.36
N GLY A 105 -2.94 -9.44 4.98
CA GLY A 105 -3.10 -10.78 4.42
C GLY A 105 -2.40 -10.95 3.07
N ALA A 106 -2.51 -9.94 2.19
CA ALA A 106 -1.80 -9.92 0.91
C ALA A 106 -0.29 -9.89 1.10
N TYR A 107 0.20 -9.02 1.98
CA TYR A 107 1.62 -8.88 2.23
C TYR A 107 2.22 -10.15 2.85
N ALA A 108 1.52 -10.80 3.77
CA ALA A 108 1.98 -12.05 4.38
C ALA A 108 2.27 -13.16 3.37
N ARG A 109 1.58 -13.18 2.22
CA ARG A 109 1.83 -14.15 1.13
C ARG A 109 3.11 -13.88 0.37
N VAL A 110 3.47 -12.61 0.20
CA VAL A 110 4.53 -12.19 -0.74
C VAL A 110 5.82 -11.74 -0.05
N TRP A 111 5.80 -11.47 1.25
CA TRP A 111 6.93 -10.87 1.95
C TRP A 111 8.23 -11.69 1.84
N ASP A 112 8.14 -13.03 1.93
CA ASP A 112 9.28 -13.96 1.98
C ASP A 112 9.56 -14.64 0.64
N THR A 113 8.94 -14.18 -0.46
CA THR A 113 9.17 -14.77 -1.78
C THR A 113 10.57 -14.40 -2.29
N GLU A 114 11.18 -15.30 -3.05
CA GLU A 114 12.54 -15.08 -3.60
C GLU A 114 12.58 -13.99 -4.68
N GLY A 115 11.45 -13.71 -5.33
CA GLY A 115 11.33 -12.75 -6.42
C GLY A 115 10.22 -11.71 -6.20
N PRO A 116 10.22 -10.64 -7.02
CA PRO A 116 9.20 -9.60 -6.95
C PRO A 116 7.81 -10.19 -7.24
N PRO A 117 6.81 -9.94 -6.38
CA PRO A 117 5.46 -10.46 -6.59
C PRO A 117 4.72 -9.71 -7.70
N SER A 118 3.74 -10.39 -8.30
CA SER A 118 2.73 -9.81 -9.16
C SER A 118 1.48 -9.43 -8.37
N VAL A 119 0.56 -8.66 -8.99
CA VAL A 119 -0.73 -8.33 -8.37
C VAL A 119 -1.56 -9.60 -8.09
N ALA A 120 -1.44 -10.63 -8.92
CA ALA A 120 -2.13 -11.90 -8.73
C ALA A 120 -1.69 -12.62 -7.44
N ASP A 121 -0.41 -12.51 -7.08
CA ASP A 121 0.15 -13.15 -5.87
C ASP A 121 -0.38 -12.53 -4.56
N LEU A 122 -0.88 -11.29 -4.63
CA LEU A 122 -1.47 -10.58 -3.50
C LEU A 122 -2.83 -11.17 -3.08
N GLY A 123 -3.50 -11.88 -3.98
CA GLY A 123 -4.79 -12.52 -3.70
C GLY A 123 -5.96 -11.54 -3.56
N PHE A 124 -5.85 -10.34 -4.13
CA PHE A 124 -6.99 -9.44 -4.32
C PHE A 124 -7.86 -9.92 -5.48
N THR A 125 -9.17 -9.79 -5.35
CA THR A 125 -10.11 -10.01 -6.45
C THR A 125 -10.42 -8.68 -7.13
N THR A 126 -10.29 -8.62 -8.46
CA THR A 126 -10.83 -7.50 -9.24
C THR A 126 -12.33 -7.72 -9.31
N HIS A 127 -13.12 -6.90 -8.61
CA HIS A 127 -14.57 -6.88 -8.81
C HIS A 127 -14.83 -6.24 -10.18
N ASP A 128 -14.94 -7.06 -11.21
CA ASP A 128 -15.44 -6.63 -12.51
C ASP A 128 -16.94 -6.39 -12.35
N ASN A 129 -17.32 -5.16 -11.99
CA ASN A 129 -18.70 -4.68 -12.11
C ASN A 129 -18.99 -4.45 -13.61
N SER A 130 -19.01 -5.53 -14.39
CA SER A 130 -19.66 -5.53 -15.68
C SER A 130 -21.17 -5.57 -15.42
N PRO A 131 -21.94 -4.52 -15.74
CA PRO A 131 -23.37 -4.70 -15.88
C PRO A 131 -23.56 -5.67 -17.04
N LEU A 132 -24.11 -6.86 -16.75
CA LEU A 132 -24.81 -7.62 -17.76
C LEU A 132 -25.97 -6.73 -18.22
N ASP A 133 -25.75 -6.04 -19.34
CA ASP A 133 -26.84 -5.38 -20.07
C ASP A 133 -27.92 -6.42 -20.44
N PRO A 134 -29.19 -5.99 -20.46
CA PRO A 134 -30.38 -6.83 -20.23
C PRO A 134 -30.69 -7.88 -21.30
#